data_AF-A0A2A9FUU8-F1
#
_entry.id   AF-A0A2A9FUU8-F1
#
_cell.length_a   1.000
_cell.length_b   1.000
_cell.length_c   1.000
_cell.angle_alpha   90.00
_cell.angle_beta   90.00
_cell.angle_gamma   90.00
#
_symmetry.space_group_name_H-M   'P 1'
#
loop_
_entity.id
_entity.type
_entity.pdbx_description
1 polymer ?
#
loop_
_entity_poly.entity_id
_entity_poly.type
_entity_poly.pdbx_seq_one_letter_code
_entity_poly.pdbx_strand_id
1 'polypeptide(L)' 'MPRYMLTEELWSKLREILLQFSLYDKAGLRRTVEGILFRMRTGIPWRDMPEHFGKWNSIYNAFNHWSKKGIWKSSSTC' A
#
# COMPACT_ATOMS: atom_id res chain seq x y z
N MET A 1 11.75 18.69 0.98
CA MET A 1 12.04 17.36 0.40
C MET A 1 10.87 16.45 0.66
N PRO A 2 10.15 15.97 -0.36
CA PRO A 2 9.09 15.04 -0.06
C PRO A 2 9.74 13.70 0.31
N ARG A 3 9.53 13.24 1.55
CA ARG A 3 9.96 11.91 2.02
C ARG A 3 9.08 10.82 1.39
N TYR A 4 9.18 10.71 0.07
CA TYR A 4 8.75 9.61 -0.78
C TYR A 4 10.05 8.91 -1.18
N MET A 5 10.26 7.61 -1.16
CA MET A 5 9.46 6.40 -0.99
C MET A 5 10.49 5.30 -0.69
N LEU A 6 10.05 4.16 -0.19
CA LEU A 6 10.80 2.90 -0.10
C LEU A 6 12.02 2.82 -1.03
N THR A 7 13.23 2.70 -0.46
CA THR A 7 14.43 2.35 -1.22
C THR A 7 14.20 1.03 -1.98
N GLU A 8 14.82 0.81 -3.14
CA GLU A 8 14.69 -0.44 -3.90
C GLU A 8 14.94 -1.69 -3.03
N GLU A 9 15.86 -1.59 -2.06
CA GLU A 9 16.16 -2.66 -1.10
C GLU A 9 14.99 -2.97 -0.16
N LEU A 10 14.32 -1.93 0.35
CA LEU A 10 13.11 -2.06 1.17
C LEU A 10 11.96 -2.60 0.34
N TRP A 11 11.81 -2.11 -0.89
CA TRP A 11 10.82 -2.61 -1.84
C TRP A 11 11.05 -4.09 -2.14
N SER A 12 12.29 -4.53 -2.34
CA SER A 12 12.62 -5.93 -2.58
C SER A 12 12.18 -6.82 -1.41
N LYS A 13 12.52 -6.45 -0.17
CA LYS A 13 12.08 -7.17 1.04
C LYS A 13 10.55 -7.21 1.17
N LEU A 14 9.88 -6.09 0.91
CA LEU A 14 8.42 -6.03 0.93
C LEU A 14 7.81 -6.89 -0.17
N ARG A 15 8.39 -6.88 -1.37
CA ARG A 15 7.95 -7.69 -2.51
C ARG A 15 8.06 -9.18 -2.19
N GLU A 16 9.13 -9.64 -1.54
CA GLU A 16 9.25 -11.03 -1.10
C GLU A 16 8.11 -11.45 -0.16
N ILE A 17 7.78 -10.60 0.82
CA ILE A 17 6.64 -10.82 1.72
C ILE A 17 5.34 -10.88 0.92
N LEU A 18 5.13 -9.95 -0.02
CA LEU A 18 3.92 -9.91 -0.86
C LEU A 18 3.79 -11.15 -1.77
N LEU A 19 4.90 -11.64 -2.32
CA LEU A 19 4.95 -12.87 -3.12
C LEU A 19 4.59 -14.10 -2.27
N GLN A 20 5.03 -14.14 -1.01
CA GLN A 20 4.66 -15.21 -0.07
C GLN A 20 3.13 -15.28 0.17
N PHE A 21 2.42 -14.15 0.06
CA PHE A 21 0.95 -14.10 0.15
C PHE A 21 0.22 -14.35 -1.19
N SER A 22 0.93 -14.85 -2.22
CA SER A 22 0.46 -15.07 -3.59
C SER A 22 -0.14 -13.83 -4.25
N LEU A 23 0.42 -12.65 -3.96
CA LEU A 23 0.03 -11.41 -4.62
C LEU A 23 0.91 -11.23 -5.85
N TYR A 24 0.32 -11.48 -7.02
CA TYR A 24 1.04 -11.35 -8.29
C TYR A 24 1.55 -9.92 -8.49
N ASP A 25 2.81 -9.84 -8.90
CA ASP A 25 3.56 -8.63 -9.23
C ASP A 25 3.01 -7.99 -10.51
N LYS A 26 1.84 -7.34 -10.40
CA LYS A 26 1.35 -6.44 -11.45
C LYS A 26 2.19 -5.17 -11.44
N ALA A 27 2.41 -4.55 -12.60
CA ALA A 27 3.14 -3.29 -12.75
C ALA A 27 2.63 -2.13 -11.86
N GLY A 28 1.42 -2.24 -11.29
CA GLY A 28 0.84 -1.28 -10.35
C GLY A 28 0.99 -1.63 -8.86
N LEU A 29 1.61 -2.76 -8.49
CA LEU A 29 1.73 -3.22 -7.10
C LEU A 29 2.56 -2.24 -6.27
N ARG A 30 3.70 -1.78 -6.82
CA ARG A 30 4.56 -0.79 -6.16
C ARG A 30 3.82 0.49 -5.82
N ARG A 31 3.16 1.10 -6.81
CA ARG A 31 2.38 2.34 -6.61
C ARG A 31 1.26 2.15 -5.60
N THR A 32 0.64 0.97 -5.59
CA THR A 32 -0.41 0.63 -4.62
C THR A 32 0.13 0.58 -3.20
N VAL A 33 1.26 -0.10 -2.98
CA VAL A 33 1.90 -0.19 -1.65
C VAL A 33 2.38 1.20 -1.20
N GLU A 34 3.00 1.96 -2.09
CA GLU A 34 3.43 3.33 -1.80
C GLU A 34 2.24 4.22 -1.41
N GLY A 35 1.08 4.07 -2.07
CA GLY A 35 -0.15 4.77 -1.72
C GLY A 35 -0.71 4.37 -0.35
N ILE A 36 -0.69 3.08 -0.01
CA ILE A 36 -1.09 2.57 1.31
C ILE A 36 -0.18 3.15 2.41
N LEU A 37 1.14 3.08 2.21
CA LEU A 37 2.13 3.61 3.15
C LEU A 37 2.02 5.12 3.31
N PHE A 38 1.79 5.83 2.21
CA PHE A 38 1.55 7.27 2.25
C PHE A 38 0.33 7.58 3.11
N ARG A 39 -0.81 6.90 2.88
CA ARG A 39 -2.02 7.06 3.70
C ARG A 39 -1.76 6.74 5.17
N MET A 40 -1.03 5.67 5.47
CA MET A 40 -0.69 5.32 6.86
C MET A 40 0.17 6.40 7.53
N ARG A 41 1.04 7.06 6.76
CA ARG A 41 1.91 8.13 7.26
C ARG A 41 1.19 9.46 7.44
N THR A 42 0.27 9.80 6.54
CA THR A 42 -0.40 11.12 6.50
C THR A 42 -1.77 11.11 7.15
N GLY A 43 -2.42 9.96 7.29
CA GLY A 43 -3.74 9.81 7.92
C GLY A 43 -4.90 10.36 7.09
N ILE A 44 -4.65 10.87 5.88
CA ILE A 44 -5.71 11.38 4.99
C ILE A 44 -6.70 10.28 4.58
N PRO A 45 -7.97 10.64 4.33
CA PRO A 45 -8.96 9.71 3.85
C PRO A 45 -8.58 9.20 2.45
N TRP A 46 -9.01 7.98 2.12
CA TRP A 46 -8.67 7.33 0.85
C TRP A 46 -9.09 8.15 -0.38
N ARG A 47 -10.17 8.93 -0.29
CA ARG A 47 -10.71 9.74 -1.39
C ARG A 47 -9.85 10.95 -1.74
N ASP A 48 -9.12 11.49 -0.76
CA ASP A 48 -8.24 12.65 -0.95
C ASP A 48 -6.79 12.23 -1.28
N MET A 49 -6.59 10.95 -1.63
CA MET A 49 -5.28 10.47 -2.02
C MET A 49 -4.89 11.04 -3.40
N PRO A 50 -3.66 11.53 -3.57
CA PRO A 50 -3.23 12.09 -4.84
C PRO A 50 -3.21 11.01 -5.94
N GLU A 51 -3.73 11.37 -7.12
CA GLU A 51 -3.87 10.46 -8.27
C GLU A 51 -2.55 9.92 -8.81
N HIS A 52 -1.41 10.48 -8.39
CA HIS A 52 -0.09 10.00 -8.80
C HIS A 52 0.19 8.54 -8.38
N PHE A 53 -0.47 8.05 -7.31
CA PHE A 53 -0.38 6.65 -6.89
C PHE A 53 -1.28 5.73 -7.73
N GLY A 54 -2.20 6.30 -8.51
CA GLY A 54 -3.25 5.60 -9.25
C GLY A 54 -4.62 5.76 -8.59
N LYS A 55 -5.59 4.98 -9.07
CA LYS A 55 -6.97 5.05 -8.58
C LYS A 55 -7.04 4.58 -7.13
N TRP A 56 -7.48 5.47 -6.23
CA TRP A 56 -7.67 5.17 -4.80
C TRP A 56 -8.53 3.91 -4.55
N ASN A 57 -9.51 3.62 -5.43
CA ASN A 57 -10.37 2.45 -5.29
C ASN A 57 -9.59 1.13 -5.44
N SER A 58 -8.61 1.08 -6.34
CA SER A 58 -7.73 -0.09 -6.49
C SER A 58 -6.83 -0.27 -5.27
N ILE A 59 -6.36 0.83 -4.70
CA ILE A 59 -5.49 0.85 -3.52
C ILE A 59 -6.26 0.39 -2.28
N TYR A 60 -7.48 0.89 -2.10
CA TYR A 60 -8.38 0.47 -1.03
C TYR A 60 -8.75 -1.01 -1.15
N ASN A 61 -9.07 -1.50 -2.36
CA ASN A 61 -9.37 -2.91 -2.56
C ASN A 61 -8.18 -3.83 -2.21
N ALA A 62 -6.96 -3.42 -2.58
CA ALA A 62 -5.75 -4.14 -2.17
C ALA A 62 -5.57 -4.13 -0.65
N PHE A 63 -5.69 -2.95 -0.02
CA PHE A 63 -5.61 -2.82 1.44
C PHE A 63 -6.65 -3.69 2.16
N ASN A 64 -7.90 -3.67 1.72
CA ASN A 64 -8.99 -4.46 2.29
C ASN A 64 -8.73 -5.98 2.13
N HIS A 65 -8.27 -6.41 0.96
CA HIS A 65 -7.90 -7.81 0.72
C HIS A 65 -6.78 -8.27 1.64
N TRP A 66 -5.77 -7.42 1.85
CA TRP A 66 -4.62 -7.73 2.69
C TRP A 66 -4.94 -7.64 4.19
N SER A 67 -5.83 -6.72 4.58
CA SER A 67 -6.33 -6.63 5.94
C SER A 67 -7.14 -7.87 6.31
N LYS A 68 -7.98 -8.39 5.39
CA LYS A 68 -8.67 -9.68 5.55
C LYS A 68 -7.71 -10.86 5.69
N LYS A 69 -6.56 -10.83 5.00
CA LYS A 69 -5.50 -11.83 5.15
C LYS A 69 -4.67 -11.66 6.44
N GLY A 70 -4.92 -10.63 7.24
CA GLY A 70 -4.18 -10.34 8.48
C GLY A 70 -2.80 -9.71 8.27
N ILE A 71 -2.48 -9.27 7.04
CA ILE A 71 -1.18 -8.67 6.68
C ILE A 71 -1.07 -7.24 7.25
N TRP A 72 -2.17 -6.48 7.16
CA TRP A 72 -2.24 -5.13 7.72
C TRP A 72 -3.27 -5.08 8.84
N LYS A 73 -2.82 -4.62 10.00
CA LYS A 73 -3.75 -4.31 11.10
C LYS A 73 -4.50 -3.04 10.74
N SER A 74 -5.83 -3.14 10.66
CA SER A 74 -6.66 -1.95 10.60
C SER A 74 -6.56 -1.27 11.95
N SER A 75 -6.00 -0.06 12.01
CA SER A 75 -6.00 0.77 13.22
C SER A 75 -7.40 1.38 13.45
N SER A 76 -8.45 0.58 13.26
CA SER A 76 -9.84 0.93 13.56
C SER A 76 -10.13 0.52 15.00
N THR A 77 -9.37 1.08 15.93
CA THR A 77 -9.72 1.06 17.36
C THR A 77 -9.44 2.46 17.88
N CYS A 78 -10.41 3.33 17.61
CA CYS A 78 -10.96 4.39 18.45
C CYS A 78 -12.06 5.08 17.63
#